data_AF-A0A8S3IWZ6-F1
#
_entry.id   AF-A0A8S3IWZ6-F1
#
_cell.length_a   1.000
_cell.length_b   1.000
_cell.length_c   1.000
_cell.angle_alpha   90.00
_cell.angle_beta   90.00
_cell.angle_gamma   90.00
#
_symmetry.space_group_name_H-M   'P 1'
#
loop_
_entity.id
_entity.type
_entity.pdbx_description
1 polymer ?
#
loop_
_entity_poly.entity_id
_entity_poly.type
_entity_poly.pdbx_seq_one_letter_code
_entity_poly.pdbx_strand_id
1 'polypeptide(L)'
;MSRKIGNASRISGVLGPDIPDPNNDLDRDAIRYWLKFSDFYQWPHIIYFNSTDDLLIKLKTTNFQQVSANMKVYNANLRKHLFEQWRQILQRTKPL
;
A
#
# COMPACT_ATOMS: atom_id res chain seq x y z
N MET A 1 24.39 -7.46 -30.37
CA MET A 1 24.07 -8.03 -29.05
C MET A 1 23.00 -7.17 -28.39
N SER A 2 21.75 -7.61 -28.43
CA SER A 2 20.64 -6.87 -27.78
C SER A 2 20.57 -7.29 -26.32
N ARG A 3 20.74 -6.33 -25.40
CA ARG A 3 20.57 -6.53 -23.96
C ARG A 3 19.13 -7.03 -23.74
N LYS A 4 18.94 -8.25 -23.23
CA LYS A 4 17.65 -8.67 -22.69
C LYS A 4 17.36 -7.76 -21.50
N ILE A 5 16.55 -6.73 -21.74
CA ILE A 5 15.93 -5.94 -20.67
C ILE A 5 15.19 -6.97 -19.82
N GLY A 6 15.55 -7.05 -18.53
CA GLY A 6 14.97 -8.04 -17.63
C GLY A 6 13.46 -7.97 -17.74
N ASN A 7 12.81 -9.10 -18.02
CA ASN A 7 11.36 -9.09 -18.12
C ASN A 7 10.79 -8.58 -16.79
N ALA A 8 9.74 -7.77 -16.90
CA ALA A 8 8.80 -7.46 -15.83
C ALA A 8 8.48 -8.68 -14.95
N SER A 9 7.89 -8.45 -13.78
CA SER A 9 7.46 -9.47 -12.84
C SER A 9 6.92 -10.74 -13.53
N ARG A 10 7.26 -11.94 -13.03
CA ARG A 10 6.89 -13.23 -13.65
C ARG A 10 5.39 -13.55 -13.59
N ILE A 11 4.59 -12.61 -13.09
CA ILE A 11 3.15 -12.72 -12.92
C ILE A 11 2.52 -11.96 -14.09
N SER A 12 1.88 -12.68 -15.00
CA SER A 12 1.10 -12.04 -16.07
C SER A 12 -0.04 -11.21 -15.46
N GLY A 13 -0.15 -9.94 -15.82
CA GLY A 13 -1.27 -9.10 -15.38
C GLY A 13 -2.59 -9.41 -16.07
N VAL A 14 -3.67 -8.82 -15.56
CA VAL A 14 -4.98 -8.83 -16.23
C VAL A 14 -4.92 -7.84 -17.38
N LEU A 15 -4.97 -8.35 -18.60
CA LEU A 15 -4.88 -7.54 -19.82
C LEU A 15 -6.28 -7.12 -20.29
N GLY A 16 -6.52 -5.81 -20.32
CA GLY A 16 -7.62 -5.22 -21.07
C GLY A 16 -7.07 -4.51 -22.31
N PRO A 17 -7.87 -4.29 -23.37
CA PRO A 17 -7.41 -3.63 -24.59
C PRO A 17 -6.79 -2.24 -24.35
N ASP A 18 -7.25 -1.54 -23.31
CA ASP A 18 -6.78 -0.19 -22.93
C ASP A 18 -6.20 -0.13 -21.50
N ILE A 19 -5.91 -1.28 -20.89
CA ILE A 19 -5.43 -1.37 -19.50
C ILE A 19 -3.99 -1.92 -19.53
N PRO A 20 -2.98 -1.12 -19.15
CA PRO A 20 -1.60 -1.57 -19.14
C PRO A 20 -1.38 -2.64 -18.06
N ASP A 21 -0.47 -3.56 -18.31
CA ASP A 21 -0.15 -4.65 -17.38
C ASP A 21 0.27 -4.08 -16.00
N PRO A 22 -0.48 -4.35 -14.91
CA PRO A 22 -0.14 -3.87 -13.56
C PRO A 22 1.19 -4.38 -13.03
N ASN A 23 1.71 -5.46 -13.61
CA ASN A 23 2.96 -6.09 -13.21
C ASN A 23 4.16 -5.66 -14.07
N ASN A 24 3.94 -4.77 -15.06
CA ASN A 24 5.01 -4.18 -15.86
C ASN A 24 5.61 -2.94 -15.20
N ASP A 25 6.49 -3.18 -14.24
CA ASP A 25 7.21 -2.17 -13.47
C ASP A 25 8.39 -1.50 -14.23
N LEU A 26 8.58 -1.84 -15.50
CA LEU A 26 9.55 -1.19 -16.39
C LEU A 26 8.90 -0.24 -17.39
N ASP A 27 7.59 -0.33 -17.57
CA ASP A 27 6.83 0.56 -18.42
C ASP A 27 6.33 1.76 -17.63
N ARG A 28 6.85 2.94 -17.99
CA ARG A 28 6.49 4.21 -17.37
C ARG A 28 4.99 4.51 -17.47
N ASP A 29 4.35 4.15 -18.59
CA ASP A 29 2.93 4.44 -18.80
C ASP A 29 2.07 3.50 -17.97
N ALA A 30 2.48 2.23 -17.82
CA ALA A 30 1.88 1.30 -16.88
C ALA A 30 1.98 1.80 -15.43
N ILE A 31 3.18 2.18 -14.97
CA ILE A 31 3.38 2.75 -13.63
C ILE A 31 2.48 3.98 -13.44
N ARG A 32 2.49 4.91 -14.39
CA ARG A 32 1.71 6.15 -14.29
C ARG A 32 0.20 5.90 -14.26
N TYR A 33 -0.28 4.88 -14.97
CA TYR A 33 -1.69 4.49 -14.97
C TYR A 33 -2.11 4.01 -13.57
N TRP A 34 -1.39 3.05 -13.01
CA TRP A 34 -1.75 2.42 -11.74
C TRP A 34 -1.48 3.30 -10.51
N LEU A 35 -0.50 4.20 -10.59
CA LEU A 35 -0.18 5.14 -9.51
C LEU A 35 -1.36 6.04 -9.14
N LYS A 36 -2.27 6.33 -10.07
CA LYS A 36 -3.47 7.15 -9.83
C LYS A 36 -4.47 6.49 -8.88
N PHE A 37 -4.43 5.16 -8.79
CA PHE A 37 -5.30 4.35 -7.94
C PHE A 37 -4.59 3.88 -6.67
N SER A 38 -3.34 4.30 -6.48
CA SER A 38 -2.54 3.91 -5.34
C SER A 38 -2.94 4.74 -4.12
N ASP A 39 -3.31 4.04 -3.05
CA ASP A 39 -3.39 4.64 -1.73
C ASP A 39 -1.99 4.66 -1.10
N PHE A 40 -1.48 5.86 -0.82
CA PHE A 40 -0.23 6.03 -0.08
C PHE A 40 -0.49 5.89 1.42
N TYR A 41 -0.65 4.66 1.87
CA TYR A 41 -0.91 4.38 3.28
C TYR A 41 0.23 4.88 4.18
N GLN A 42 -0.08 5.83 5.07
CA GLN A 42 0.78 6.21 6.17
C GLN A 42 0.22 5.59 7.45
N TRP A 43 0.91 4.57 7.99
CA TRP A 43 0.51 3.95 9.25
C TRP A 43 1.39 4.48 10.40
N PRO A 44 0.79 4.97 11.50
CA PRO A 44 1.49 5.79 12.50
C PRO A 44 2.48 5.02 13.40
N HIS A 45 2.45 3.69 13.37
CA HIS A 45 3.33 2.86 14.22
C HIS A 45 4.23 1.91 13.42
N ILE A 46 4.32 2.07 12.09
CA ILE A 46 5.34 1.38 11.31
C ILE A 46 6.71 1.95 11.67
N ILE A 47 7.68 1.06 11.86
CA ILE A 47 9.06 1.43 12.08
C ILE A 47 9.83 1.23 10.78
N TYR A 48 10.33 2.33 10.22
CA TYR A 48 11.21 2.32 9.06
C TYR A 48 12.66 2.17 9.50
N PHE A 49 13.52 1.72 8.59
CA PHE A 49 14.96 1.68 8.77
C PHE A 49 15.66 2.26 7.55
N ASN A 50 16.82 2.88 7.76
CA ASN A 50 17.56 3.56 6.69
C ASN A 50 18.80 2.80 6.22
N SER A 51 19.18 1.73 6.92
CA SER A 51 20.30 0.86 6.58
C SER A 51 20.15 -0.52 7.24
N THR A 52 20.97 -1.48 6.82
CA THR A 52 21.03 -2.81 7.43
C THR A 52 21.44 -2.74 8.91
N ASP A 53 22.38 -1.87 9.27
CA ASP A 53 22.81 -1.70 10.67
C ASP A 53 21.70 -1.11 11.54
N ASP A 54 20.98 -0.10 11.04
CA ASP A 54 19.82 0.49 11.72
C ASP A 54 18.71 -0.55 11.94
N LEU A 55 18.47 -1.42 10.94
CA LEU A 55 17.55 -2.54 11.07
C LEU A 55 17.97 -3.48 12.21
N LEU A 56 19.23 -3.90 12.26
CA LEU A 56 19.74 -4.81 13.30
C LEU A 56 19.61 -4.19 14.70
N ILE A 57 19.86 -2.89 14.83
CA ILE A 57 19.67 -2.16 16.08
C ILE A 57 18.19 -2.19 16.47
N LYS A 58 17.29 -1.77 15.56
CA LYS A 58 15.86 -1.71 15.83
C LYS A 58 15.26 -3.07 16.15
N LEU A 59 15.69 -4.15 15.50
CA LEU A 59 15.24 -5.51 15.81
C LEU A 59 15.57 -5.93 17.25
N LYS A 60 16.69 -5.43 17.81
CA LYS A 60 17.10 -5.76 19.18
C LYS A 60 16.49 -4.85 20.23
N THR A 61 16.27 -3.58 19.90
CA THR A 61 15.89 -2.54 20.88
C THR A 61 14.42 -2.19 20.86
N THR A 62 13.71 -2.50 19.78
CA THR A 62 12.30 -2.16 19.65
C THR A 62 11.42 -3.07 20.48
N ASN A 63 10.54 -2.48 21.28
CA ASN A 63 9.44 -3.20 21.91
C ASN A 63 8.30 -3.42 20.90
N PHE A 64 8.38 -4.51 20.13
CA PHE A 64 7.37 -4.86 19.14
C PHE A 64 5.99 -5.18 19.72
N GLN A 65 5.93 -5.60 20.99
CA GLN A 65 4.66 -5.83 21.68
C GLN A 65 3.92 -4.51 21.91
N GLN A 66 4.65 -3.46 22.30
CA GLN A 66 4.07 -2.11 22.44
C GLN A 66 3.64 -1.54 21.09
N VAL A 67 4.45 -1.71 20.05
CA VAL A 67 4.10 -1.30 18.67
C VAL A 67 2.81 -1.98 18.21
N SER A 68 2.71 -3.29 18.45
CA SER A 68 1.51 -4.08 18.15
C SER A 68 0.29 -3.60 18.94
N ALA A 69 0.44 -3.33 20.24
CA ALA A 69 -0.62 -2.78 21.07
C ALA A 69 -1.10 -1.41 20.56
N ASN A 70 -0.19 -0.51 20.22
CA ASN A 70 -0.51 0.81 19.68
C ASN A 70 -1.26 0.70 18.34
N MET A 71 -0.80 -0.17 17.44
CA MET A 71 -1.47 -0.39 16.16
C MET A 71 -2.88 -0.97 16.34
N LYS A 72 -3.09 -1.85 17.32
CA LYS A 72 -4.44 -2.34 17.65
C LYS A 72 -5.37 -1.22 18.09
N VAL A 73 -4.92 -0.33 18.96
CA VAL A 73 -5.69 0.84 19.42
C VAL A 73 -6.01 1.76 18.25
N TYR A 74 -5.01 2.10 17.43
CA TYR A 74 -5.20 2.91 16.24
C TYR A 74 -6.23 2.29 15.27
N ASN A 75 -6.09 1.00 14.94
CA ASN A 75 -6.99 0.30 14.03
C ASN A 75 -8.44 0.26 14.55
N ALA A 76 -8.63 0.10 15.86
CA ALA A 76 -9.96 0.13 16.46
C ALA A 76 -10.63 1.51 16.28
N ASN A 77 -9.87 2.59 16.42
CA ASN A 77 -10.35 3.96 16.23
C ASN A 77 -10.60 4.26 14.74
N LEU A 78 -9.65 3.90 13.87
CA LEU A 78 -9.78 4.08 12.42
C LEU A 78 -11.02 3.33 11.89
N ARG A 79 -11.27 2.10 12.36
CA ARG A 79 -12.47 1.35 11.99
C ARG A 79 -13.74 2.14 12.33
N LYS A 80 -13.88 2.64 13.56
CA LYS A 80 -15.07 3.44 13.96
C LYS A 80 -15.25 4.66 13.05
N HIS A 81 -14.14 5.37 12.76
CA HIS A 81 -14.15 6.53 11.89
C HIS A 81 -14.61 6.19 10.45
N LEU A 82 -14.02 5.15 9.85
CA LEU A 82 -14.39 4.70 8.50
C LEU A 82 -15.86 4.28 8.42
N PHE A 83 -16.37 3.55 9.42
CA PHE A 83 -17.78 3.16 9.46
C PHE A 83 -18.71 4.39 9.47
N GLU A 84 -18.36 5.42 10.23
CA GLU A 84 -19.12 6.67 10.26
C GLU A 84 -19.07 7.41 8.92
N GLN A 85 -17.90 7.50 8.29
CA GLN A 85 -17.76 8.11 6.97
C GLN A 85 -18.60 7.38 5.91
N TRP A 86 -18.52 6.05 5.88
CA TRP A 86 -19.31 5.24 4.95
C TRP A 86 -20.80 5.39 5.19
N ARG A 87 -21.25 5.44 6.45
CA ARG A 87 -22.65 5.70 6.80
C ARG A 87 -23.13 7.03 6.19
N GLN A 88 -22.34 8.09 6.35
CA GLN A 88 -22.68 9.41 5.81
C GLN A 88 -22.72 9.42 4.28
N ILE A 89 -21.76 8.78 3.61
CA ILE A 89 -21.71 8.68 2.15
C ILE A 89 -22.96 7.95 1.64
N LEU A 90 -23.27 6.78 2.19
CA LEU A 90 -24.40 5.96 1.76
C LEU A 90 -25.75 6.65 2.00
N GLN A 91 -25.88 7.44 3.07
CA GLN A 91 -27.07 8.25 3.32
C GLN A 91 -27.25 9.37 2.28
N ARG A 92 -26.15 9.98 1.82
CA ARG A 92 -26.18 11.04 0.80
C ARG A 92 -26.48 10.51 -0.60
N THR A 93 -26.09 9.28 -0.90
CA THR A 93 -26.26 8.68 -2.24
C THR A 93 -27.54 7.87 -2.42
N LYS A 94 -28.39 7.75 -1.40
CA LYS A 94 -29.72 7.12 -1.56
C LYS A 94 -30.59 7.99 -2.48
N PRO A 95 -31.01 7.52 -3.68
CA PRO A 95 -32.12 8.16 -4.37
C PRO A 95 -33.41 7.85 -3.60
N LEU A 96 -34.30 8.84 -3.50
CA LEU A 96 -35.69 8.62 -3.07
C LEU A 96 -36.40 7.68 -4.05
#